data_AF-A0A6I0SCS9-F1
#
_entry.id   AF-A0A6I0SCS9-F1
#
_cell.length_a   1.000
_cell.length_b   1.000
_cell.length_c   1.000
_cell.angle_alpha   90.00
_cell.angle_beta   90.00
_cell.angle_gamma   90.00
#
_symmetry.space_group_name_H-M   'P 1'
#
loop_
_entity.id
_entity.type
_entity.pdbx_description
1 polymer ?
#
loop_
_entity_poly.entity_id
_entity_poly.type
_entity_poly.pdbx_seq_one_letter_code
_entity_poly.pdbx_strand_id
1 'polypeptide(L)'
;MKKFVYLLLILLSTVMFARCMSSEKSVKFKPYKTRDYIRKEIRVYEVKEWLHPTLDSIFVETEECLEGKGYKDKVVFTFNIVGELTSSGKFADFAVEGFYSSESINHAIETEAVFYYKGYTFYCGGTFLDLFFRETGKTITLTCIDPEKFRHRVDFENTTLMEWLYMQHIE
;
A
#
# COMPACT_ATOMS: atom_id res chain seq x y z
N MET A 1 4.20 -55.82 30.81
CA MET A 1 4.15 -55.20 29.47
C MET A 1 3.08 -54.12 29.32
N LYS A 2 1.80 -54.37 29.63
CA LYS A 2 0.71 -53.37 29.46
C LYS A 2 0.94 -52.02 30.18
N LYS A 3 1.48 -52.03 31.41
CA LYS A 3 1.78 -50.81 32.20
C LYS A 3 2.89 -49.94 31.58
N PHE A 4 3.91 -50.56 30.98
CA PHE A 4 5.00 -49.84 30.30
C PHE A 4 4.54 -49.20 29.00
N VAL A 5 3.64 -49.86 28.26
CA VAL A 5 3.04 -49.31 27.04
C VAL A 5 2.16 -48.11 27.35
N TYR A 6 1.38 -48.15 28.44
CA TYR A 6 0.59 -47.00 28.89
C TYR A 6 1.47 -45.82 29.32
N LEU A 7 2.57 -46.08 30.03
CA LEU A 7 3.51 -45.04 30.43
C LEU A 7 4.18 -44.38 29.23
N LEU A 8 4.53 -45.18 28.21
CA LEU A 8 5.09 -44.68 26.95
C LEU A 8 4.08 -43.85 26.15
N LEU A 9 2.80 -44.26 26.12
CA LEU A 9 1.72 -43.51 25.46
C LEU A 9 1.44 -42.16 26.14
N ILE A 10 1.51 -42.10 27.47
CA ILE A 10 1.33 -40.85 28.23
C ILE A 10 2.53 -39.91 28.05
N LEU A 11 3.75 -40.45 27.99
CA LEU A 11 4.95 -39.67 27.64
C LEU A 11 4.91 -39.17 26.20
N LEU A 12 4.45 -39.98 25.26
CA LEU A 12 4.31 -39.57 23.85
C LEU A 12 3.24 -38.49 23.69
N SER A 13 2.11 -38.59 24.39
CA SER A 13 1.05 -37.58 24.32
C SER A 13 1.50 -36.25 24.91
N THR A 14 2.18 -36.25 26.06
CA THR A 14 2.72 -35.02 26.68
C THR A 14 3.78 -34.33 25.81
N VAL A 15 4.63 -35.08 25.10
CA VAL A 15 5.60 -34.52 24.12
C VAL A 15 4.89 -33.91 22.91
N MET A 16 3.78 -34.51 22.44
CA MET A 16 2.99 -33.97 21.32
C MET A 16 2.21 -32.71 21.71
N PHE A 17 1.70 -32.61 22.94
CA PHE A 17 1.02 -31.40 23.43
C PHE A 17 1.99 -30.23 23.70
N ALA A 18 3.21 -30.49 24.17
CA ALA A 18 4.21 -29.44 24.39
C ALA A 18 4.68 -28.78 23.07
N ARG A 19 4.58 -29.49 21.94
CA ARG A 19 4.98 -29.00 20.61
C ARG A 19 3.91 -28.15 19.91
N CYS A 20 2.71 -28.05 20.49
CA CYS A 20 1.57 -27.34 19.90
C CYS A 20 1.36 -25.92 20.44
N MET A 21 2.20 -25.46 21.36
CA MET A 21 2.23 -24.03 21.72
C MET A 21 3.08 -23.30 20.68
N SER A 22 2.51 -23.14 19.48
CA SER A 22 2.87 -22.03 18.61
C SER A 22 2.68 -20.78 19.46
N SER A 23 3.77 -20.20 19.94
CA SER A 23 3.72 -18.91 20.61
C SER A 23 3.36 -17.91 19.52
N GLU A 24 2.07 -17.66 19.36
CA GLU A 24 1.56 -16.54 18.59
C GLU A 24 2.06 -15.29 19.32
N LYS A 25 3.25 -14.81 18.92
CA LYS A 25 3.78 -13.53 19.36
C LYS A 25 2.86 -12.48 18.74
N SER A 26 1.80 -12.11 19.45
CA SER A 26 1.13 -10.84 19.22
C SER A 26 2.16 -9.75 19.48
N VAL A 27 2.80 -9.28 18.40
CA VAL A 27 3.64 -8.10 18.46
C VAL A 27 2.68 -6.94 18.69
N LYS A 28 2.48 -6.59 19.96
CA LYS A 28 1.70 -5.38 20.30
C LYS A 28 2.33 -4.20 19.57
N PHE A 29 1.58 -3.65 18.63
CA PHE A 29 1.96 -2.45 17.90
C PHE A 29 2.25 -1.35 18.92
N LYS A 30 3.50 -0.87 18.95
CA LYS A 30 3.85 0.32 19.71
C LYS A 30 3.68 1.52 18.78
N PRO A 31 2.93 2.55 19.17
CA PRO A 31 2.83 3.76 18.37
C PRO A 31 4.22 4.36 18.13
N TYR A 32 4.46 4.84 16.91
CA TYR A 32 5.73 5.44 16.51
C TYR A 32 6.02 6.72 17.30
N LYS A 33 7.29 6.98 17.58
CA LYS A 33 7.74 8.22 18.23
C LYS A 33 8.12 9.25 17.17
N THR A 34 8.15 10.53 17.51
CA THR A 34 8.56 11.61 16.58
C THR A 34 9.92 11.36 15.91
N ARG A 35 10.89 10.76 16.62
CA ARG A 35 12.22 10.40 16.10
C ARG A 35 12.24 9.28 15.06
N ASP A 36 11.11 8.57 14.95
CA ASP A 36 10.90 7.47 14.02
C ASP A 36 10.38 8.01 12.68
N TYR A 37 10.09 9.31 12.57
CA TYR A 37 9.70 9.97 11.33
C TYR A 37 10.87 10.67 10.66
N ILE A 38 10.92 10.58 9.34
CA ILE A 38 11.81 11.32 8.45
C ILE A 38 11.00 12.28 7.58
N ARG A 39 11.71 13.23 6.98
CA ARG A 39 11.15 14.14 5.97
C ARG A 39 11.75 13.76 4.62
N LYS A 40 10.90 13.60 3.61
CA LYS A 40 11.28 13.32 2.23
C LYS A 40 10.72 14.41 1.34
N GLU A 41 11.56 15.02 0.52
CA GLU A 41 11.06 15.88 -0.55
C GLU A 41 10.59 15.01 -1.71
N ILE A 42 9.37 15.25 -2.18
CA ILE A 42 8.80 14.54 -3.32
C ILE A 42 8.31 15.53 -4.36
N ARG A 43 8.39 15.13 -5.62
CA ARG A 43 8.04 15.98 -6.77
C ARG A 43 6.53 16.02 -6.95
N VAL A 44 6.02 17.19 -7.33
CA VAL A 44 4.61 17.36 -7.68
C VAL A 44 4.47 17.28 -9.19
N TYR A 45 3.50 16.49 -9.62
CA TYR A 45 3.16 16.29 -11.01
C TYR A 45 1.71 16.73 -11.28
N GLU A 46 1.43 17.02 -12.54
CA GLU A 46 0.08 17.21 -13.06
C GLU A 46 -0.30 16.01 -13.92
N VAL A 47 -1.53 15.54 -13.78
CA VAL A 47 -2.04 14.45 -14.60
C VAL A 47 -2.26 14.90 -16.04
N LYS A 48 -1.88 14.07 -17.00
CA LYS A 48 -2.19 14.31 -18.41
C LYS A 48 -3.67 14.08 -18.68
N GLU A 49 -4.24 14.89 -19.56
CA GLU A 49 -5.68 14.92 -19.82
C GLU A 49 -6.27 13.57 -20.23
N TRP A 50 -5.51 12.75 -20.95
CA TRP A 50 -5.96 11.45 -21.41
C TRP A 50 -6.27 10.49 -20.23
N LEU A 51 -5.67 10.69 -19.06
CA LEU A 51 -5.88 9.85 -17.88
C LEU A 51 -7.11 10.28 -17.07
N HIS A 52 -7.67 11.47 -17.33
CA HIS A 52 -8.83 11.99 -16.59
C HIS A 52 -10.05 11.06 -16.61
N PRO A 53 -10.46 10.45 -17.74
CA PRO A 53 -11.63 9.56 -17.75
C PRO A 53 -11.46 8.35 -16.83
N THR A 54 -10.25 7.78 -16.78
CA THR A 54 -9.96 6.63 -15.91
C THR A 54 -10.02 7.02 -14.43
N LEU A 55 -9.40 8.15 -14.06
CA LEU A 55 -9.46 8.64 -12.68
C LEU A 55 -10.88 9.05 -12.27
N ASP A 56 -11.67 9.59 -13.19
CA ASP A 56 -13.06 9.93 -12.95
C ASP A 56 -13.91 8.68 -12.65
N SER A 57 -13.68 7.57 -13.35
CA SER A 57 -14.33 6.28 -13.06
C SER A 57 -13.97 5.78 -11.67
N ILE A 58 -12.68 5.81 -11.30
CA ILE A 58 -12.21 5.39 -9.97
C ILE A 58 -12.89 6.20 -8.87
N PHE A 59 -13.09 7.50 -9.07
CA PHE A 59 -13.75 8.34 -8.09
C PHE A 59 -15.23 8.02 -7.91
N VAL A 60 -15.97 7.80 -9.00
CA VAL A 60 -17.38 7.40 -8.90
C VAL A 60 -17.49 6.12 -8.08
N GLU A 61 -16.70 5.10 -8.41
CA GLU A 61 -16.70 3.83 -7.67
C GLU A 61 -16.26 3.98 -6.21
N THR A 62 -15.28 4.86 -5.95
CA THR A 62 -14.81 5.14 -4.58
C THR A 62 -15.92 5.78 -3.75
N GLU A 63 -16.58 6.82 -4.26
CA GLU A 63 -17.64 7.51 -3.53
C GLU A 63 -18.83 6.58 -3.25
N GLU A 64 -19.26 5.79 -4.23
CA GLU A 64 -20.31 4.77 -4.03
C GLU A 64 -19.94 3.77 -2.93
N CYS A 65 -18.67 3.34 -2.89
CA CYS A 65 -18.16 2.42 -1.86
C CYS A 65 -18.13 3.07 -0.47
N LEU A 66 -17.69 4.34 -0.37
CA LEU A 66 -17.64 5.08 0.90
C LEU A 66 -19.04 5.31 1.46
N GLU A 67 -19.97 5.74 0.61
CA GLU A 67 -21.38 5.92 0.98
C GLU A 67 -21.99 4.60 1.47
N GLY A 68 -21.79 3.51 0.73
CA GLY A 68 -22.29 2.19 1.09
C GLY A 68 -21.74 1.65 2.42
N LYS A 69 -20.51 2.02 2.79
CA LYS A 69 -19.85 1.63 4.05
C LYS A 69 -20.05 2.63 5.19
N GLY A 70 -20.66 3.80 4.92
CA GLY A 70 -20.84 4.87 5.91
C GLY A 70 -19.53 5.54 6.34
N TYR A 71 -18.50 5.46 5.50
CA TYR A 71 -17.19 6.05 5.72
C TYR A 71 -17.21 7.55 5.41
N LYS A 72 -16.51 8.34 6.21
CA LYS A 72 -16.54 9.83 6.13
C LYS A 72 -15.16 10.46 5.95
N ASP A 73 -14.10 9.69 6.16
CA ASP A 73 -12.74 10.19 6.05
C ASP A 73 -12.23 10.17 4.61
N LYS A 74 -11.19 10.97 4.39
CA LYS A 74 -10.59 11.15 3.07
C LYS A 74 -9.78 9.93 2.65
N VAL A 75 -10.09 9.40 1.47
CA VAL A 75 -9.31 8.34 0.82
C VAL A 75 -8.01 8.91 0.25
N VAL A 76 -6.94 8.15 0.40
CA VAL A 76 -5.69 8.38 -0.32
C VAL A 76 -5.45 7.25 -1.30
N PHE A 77 -4.77 7.56 -2.41
CA PHE A 77 -4.51 6.59 -3.47
C PHE A 77 -3.01 6.38 -3.64
N THR A 78 -2.63 5.14 -3.96
CA THR A 78 -1.35 4.86 -4.62
C THR A 78 -1.62 4.65 -6.11
N PHE A 79 -0.70 5.14 -6.94
CA PHE A 79 -0.70 4.92 -8.38
C PHE A 79 0.62 4.23 -8.73
N ASN A 80 0.53 2.94 -9.00
CA ASN A 80 1.66 2.06 -9.27
C ASN A 80 1.70 1.73 -10.74
N ILE A 81 2.84 1.91 -11.39
CA ILE A 81 3.02 1.46 -12.77
C ILE A 81 3.60 0.05 -12.69
N VAL A 82 2.81 -0.94 -13.11
CA VAL A 82 3.05 -2.38 -12.88
C VAL A 82 3.55 -3.11 -14.12
N GLY A 83 3.42 -2.50 -15.30
CA GLY A 83 3.85 -3.09 -16.57
C GLY A 83 5.22 -2.61 -17.05
N GLU A 84 5.81 -3.40 -17.94
CA GLU A 84 6.93 -2.97 -18.77
C GLU A 84 6.39 -2.25 -20.01
N LEU A 85 7.01 -1.13 -20.41
CA LEU A 85 6.81 -0.62 -21.76
C LEU A 85 7.18 -1.73 -22.74
N THR A 86 6.26 -2.11 -23.62
CA THR A 86 6.65 -2.97 -24.74
C THR A 86 7.81 -2.33 -25.50
N SER A 87 8.61 -3.10 -26.22
CA SER A 87 9.70 -2.58 -27.07
C SER A 87 9.23 -1.54 -28.11
N SER A 88 7.93 -1.43 -28.34
CA SER A 88 7.29 -0.41 -29.18
C SER A 88 6.82 0.85 -28.44
N GLY A 89 6.89 0.89 -27.11
CA GLY A 89 6.41 1.98 -26.26
C GLY A 89 4.90 2.12 -26.15
N LYS A 90 4.13 1.20 -26.74
CA LYS A 90 2.69 1.38 -27.00
C LYS A 90 1.75 1.05 -25.85
N PHE A 91 2.21 0.36 -24.83
CA PHE A 91 1.35 -0.07 -23.72
C PHE A 91 2.06 0.17 -22.40
N ALA A 92 1.30 0.63 -21.41
CA ALA A 92 1.72 0.66 -20.02
C ALA A 92 0.57 0.19 -19.13
N ASP A 93 0.88 -0.72 -18.22
CA ASP A 93 -0.06 -1.19 -17.21
C ASP A 93 0.14 -0.39 -15.93
N PHE A 94 -0.96 0.05 -15.33
CA PHE A 94 -0.94 0.72 -14.04
C PHE A 94 -2.04 0.18 -13.13
N ALA A 95 -1.74 0.17 -11.84
CA ALA A 95 -2.66 -0.15 -10.77
C ALA A 95 -2.90 1.10 -9.92
N VAL A 96 -4.14 1.24 -9.46
CA VAL A 96 -4.52 2.23 -8.47
C VAL A 96 -5.09 1.50 -7.28
N GLU A 97 -4.61 1.81 -6.08
CA GLU A 97 -5.16 1.27 -4.84
C GLU A 97 -5.66 2.42 -3.97
N GLY A 98 -6.91 2.32 -3.53
CA GLY A 98 -7.53 3.28 -2.62
C GLY A 98 -7.44 2.78 -1.18
N PHE A 99 -7.05 3.65 -0.26
CA PHE A 99 -6.94 3.34 1.15
C PHE A 99 -7.74 4.31 2.01
N TYR A 100 -8.41 3.75 3.02
CA TYR A 100 -9.07 4.54 4.04
C TYR A 100 -8.03 5.02 5.06
N SER A 101 -7.75 6.33 5.07
CA SER A 101 -6.72 7.03 5.86
C SER A 101 -5.26 6.91 5.36
N SER A 102 -4.54 8.03 5.40
CA SER A 102 -3.10 8.13 5.06
C SER A 102 -2.18 7.51 6.10
N GLU A 103 -2.66 7.37 7.35
CA GLU A 103 -1.89 6.72 8.42
C GLU A 103 -1.71 5.22 8.18
N SER A 104 -2.53 4.67 7.30
CA SER A 104 -2.52 3.26 6.90
C SER A 104 -1.38 2.92 5.94
N ILE A 105 -0.65 3.90 5.37
CA ILE A 105 0.36 3.60 4.34
C ILE A 105 1.70 4.23 4.69
N ASN A 106 2.75 3.41 4.70
CA ASN A 106 4.11 3.93 4.74
C ASN A 106 4.60 4.31 3.33
N HIS A 107 4.19 5.47 2.85
CA HIS A 107 4.61 6.03 1.56
C HIS A 107 6.12 6.35 1.46
N ALA A 108 6.92 6.17 2.52
CA ALA A 108 8.30 6.65 2.59
C ALA A 108 9.22 6.04 1.52
N ILE A 109 9.10 4.73 1.28
CA ILE A 109 10.07 3.98 0.48
C ILE A 109 9.84 4.29 -1.00
N GLU A 110 8.65 4.02 -1.47
CA GLU A 110 8.37 3.88 -2.90
C GLU A 110 7.83 5.14 -3.54
N THR A 111 7.31 6.09 -2.74
CA THR A 111 6.75 7.33 -3.30
C THR A 111 7.86 8.29 -3.72
N GLU A 112 7.97 8.54 -5.02
CA GLU A 112 8.88 9.53 -5.60
C GLU A 112 8.14 10.78 -6.06
N ALA A 113 6.85 10.65 -6.34
CA ALA A 113 6.01 11.72 -6.85
C ALA A 113 4.63 11.75 -6.20
N VAL A 114 3.99 12.91 -6.28
CA VAL A 114 2.60 13.12 -5.90
C VAL A 114 1.87 13.88 -7.00
N PHE A 115 0.60 13.58 -7.20
CA PHE A 115 -0.30 14.47 -7.92
C PHE A 115 -1.63 14.62 -7.16
N TYR A 116 -2.34 15.68 -7.50
CA TYR A 116 -3.64 16.00 -6.93
C TYR A 116 -4.68 16.02 -8.03
N TYR A 117 -5.81 15.34 -7.80
CA TYR A 117 -6.88 15.29 -8.77
C TYR A 117 -8.24 15.29 -8.05
N LYS A 118 -9.11 16.24 -8.41
CA LYS A 118 -10.42 16.54 -7.78
C LYS A 118 -10.43 16.48 -6.25
N GLY A 119 -9.37 16.97 -5.62
CA GLY A 119 -9.25 17.02 -4.15
C GLY A 119 -8.63 15.78 -3.49
N TYR A 120 -8.41 14.68 -4.22
CA TYR A 120 -7.71 13.49 -3.73
C TYR A 120 -6.20 13.59 -3.92
N THR A 121 -5.46 12.81 -3.13
CA THR A 121 -3.99 12.73 -3.17
C THR A 121 -3.58 11.37 -3.69
N PHE A 122 -2.72 11.37 -4.71
CA PHE A 122 -2.15 10.17 -5.31
C PHE A 122 -0.65 10.17 -5.10
N TYR A 123 -0.14 9.06 -4.56
CA TYR A 123 1.28 8.82 -4.37
C TYR A 123 1.79 7.85 -5.42
N CYS A 124 2.91 8.18 -6.07
CA CYS A 124 3.39 7.45 -7.24
C CYS A 124 4.85 7.01 -7.08
N GLY A 125 5.16 5.83 -7.63
CA GLY A 125 6.54 5.39 -7.86
C GLY A 125 7.24 6.16 -8.98
N GLY A 126 8.56 6.07 -9.06
CA GLY A 126 9.39 6.87 -9.99
C GLY A 126 9.36 6.47 -11.46
N THR A 127 9.04 5.21 -11.76
CA THR A 127 9.21 4.65 -13.10
C THR A 127 8.12 5.14 -14.05
N PHE A 128 8.49 5.62 -15.24
CA PHE A 128 7.57 6.01 -16.34
C PHE A 128 6.58 7.13 -16.00
N LEU A 129 6.87 7.95 -15.00
CA LEU A 129 6.03 9.09 -14.60
C LEU A 129 5.74 10.06 -15.75
N ASP A 130 6.70 10.27 -16.64
CA ASP A 130 6.60 11.18 -17.79
C ASP A 130 5.60 10.72 -18.85
N LEU A 131 5.20 9.43 -18.86
CA LEU A 131 4.14 8.93 -19.73
C LEU A 131 2.75 9.40 -19.28
N PHE A 132 2.51 9.35 -17.97
CA PHE A 132 1.20 9.60 -17.35
C PHE A 132 1.03 11.04 -16.86
N PHE A 133 2.14 11.70 -16.58
CA PHE A 133 2.16 12.96 -15.86
C PHE A 133 3.07 14.00 -16.52
N ARG A 134 2.85 15.26 -16.18
CA ARG A 134 3.69 16.41 -16.53
C ARG A 134 4.36 16.92 -15.28
N GLU A 135 5.69 17.07 -15.32
CA GLU A 135 6.44 17.64 -14.20
C GLU A 135 6.07 19.12 -14.02
N THR A 136 5.83 19.54 -12.77
CA THR A 136 5.42 20.91 -12.46
C THR A 136 6.58 21.80 -12.02
N GLY A 137 7.75 21.20 -11.75
CA GLY A 137 8.89 21.84 -11.09
C GLY A 137 8.68 22.15 -9.60
N LYS A 138 7.53 21.79 -9.02
CA LYS A 138 7.23 21.99 -7.60
C LYS A 138 7.60 20.74 -6.80
N THR A 139 7.91 20.94 -5.52
CA THR A 139 8.13 19.87 -4.55
C THR A 139 7.29 20.10 -3.31
N ILE A 140 7.01 19.03 -2.57
CA ILE A 140 6.44 19.08 -1.23
C ILE A 140 7.29 18.24 -0.27
N THR A 141 7.17 18.51 1.02
CA THR A 141 7.79 17.68 2.06
C THR A 141 6.77 16.69 2.61
N LEU A 142 6.99 15.41 2.37
CA LEU A 142 6.28 14.31 3.02
C LEU A 142 6.95 14.01 4.37
N THR A 143 6.16 13.82 5.43
CA THR A 143 6.66 13.27 6.70
C THR A 143 6.17 11.84 6.83
N CYS A 144 7.09 10.90 7.00
CA CYS A 144 6.80 9.48 6.95
C CYS A 144 7.69 8.69 7.90
N ILE A 145 7.32 7.45 8.21
CA ILE A 145 8.10 6.59 9.11
C ILE A 145 9.40 6.18 8.42
N ASP A 146 10.51 6.29 9.14
CA ASP A 146 11.85 5.90 8.69
C ASP A 146 11.86 4.44 8.25
N PRO A 147 11.91 4.17 6.93
CA PRO A 147 11.78 2.82 6.47
C PRO A 147 12.98 1.95 6.86
N GLU A 148 14.18 2.51 6.94
CA GLU A 148 15.39 1.76 7.32
C GLU A 148 15.29 1.21 8.75
N LYS A 149 14.62 1.93 9.65
CA LYS A 149 14.39 1.47 11.03
C LYS A 149 13.28 0.41 11.14
N PHE A 150 12.34 0.41 10.21
CA PHE A 150 11.09 -0.35 10.33
C PHE A 150 10.80 -1.31 9.17
N ARG A 151 11.74 -1.56 8.24
CA ARG A 151 11.64 -2.46 7.06
C ARG A 151 10.95 -3.82 7.32
N HIS A 152 10.98 -4.35 8.55
CA HIS A 152 10.39 -5.64 8.93
C HIS A 152 9.12 -5.52 9.80
N ARG A 153 8.60 -4.32 10.06
CA ARG A 153 7.49 -4.05 10.98
C ARG A 153 6.28 -3.40 10.33
N VAL A 154 6.33 -3.16 9.03
CA VAL A 154 5.24 -2.50 8.32
C VAL A 154 4.26 -3.57 7.80
N ASP A 155 3.76 -4.40 8.71
CA ASP A 155 2.47 -5.07 8.49
C ASP A 155 1.42 -4.06 8.98
N PHE A 156 1.18 -3.01 8.20
CA PHE A 156 -0.09 -2.34 8.37
C PHE A 156 -1.14 -3.34 7.87
N GLU A 157 -2.14 -3.62 8.72
CA GLU A 157 -3.42 -4.16 8.25
C GLU A 157 -4.02 -3.10 7.32
N ASN A 158 -3.47 -3.01 6.11
CA ASN A 158 -3.94 -2.13 5.06
C ASN A 158 -5.34 -2.60 4.76
N THR A 159 -6.33 -1.86 5.25
CA THR A 159 -7.69 -2.02 4.76
C THR A 159 -7.71 -1.32 3.40
N THR A 160 -7.07 -1.94 2.41
CA THR A 160 -7.21 -1.56 1.01
C THR A 160 -8.71 -1.54 0.75
N LEU A 161 -9.21 -0.36 0.39
CA LEU A 161 -10.63 -0.16 0.17
C LEU A 161 -11.02 -0.84 -1.14
N MET A 162 -10.23 -0.58 -2.18
CA MET A 162 -10.43 -1.02 -3.56
C MET A 162 -9.09 -1.00 -4.31
N GLU A 163 -9.00 -1.83 -5.34
CA GLU A 163 -7.85 -1.92 -6.25
C GLU A 163 -8.39 -1.99 -7.68
N TRP A 164 -7.73 -1.26 -8.58
CA TRP A 164 -8.04 -1.23 -10.00
C TRP A 164 -6.77 -1.47 -10.81
N LEU A 165 -6.86 -2.35 -11.81
CA LEU A 165 -5.77 -2.63 -12.75
C LEU A 165 -6.21 -2.21 -14.17
N TYR A 166 -5.41 -1.37 -14.82
CA TYR A 166 -5.67 -0.86 -16.15
C TYR A 166 -4.50 -1.14 -17.08
N MET A 167 -4.84 -1.48 -18.32
CA MET A 167 -3.91 -1.55 -19.44
C MET A 167 -4.21 -0.39 -20.38
N GLN A 168 -3.25 0.49 -20.57
CA GLN A 168 -3.41 1.69 -21.40
C GLN A 168 -2.60 1.59 -22.69
N HIS A 169 -3.26 1.88 -23.82
CA HIS A 169 -2.57 2.16 -25.08
C HIS A 169 -2.02 3.60 -25.07
N ILE A 170 -0.71 3.75 -25.27
CA ILE A 170 0.00 5.03 -25.37
C ILE A 170 0.32 5.22 -26.85
N GLU A 171 -0.26 6.27 -27.45
CA GLU A 171 -0.07 6.63 -28.87
C GLU A 171 1.29 7.30 -29.15
#